data_AF-A0A934XSB3-F1
#
_entry.id   AF-A0A934XSB3-F1
#
_cell.length_a   1.000
_cell.length_b   1.000
_cell.length_c   1.000
_cell.angle_alpha   90.00
_cell.angle_beta   90.00
_cell.angle_gamma   90.00
#
_symmetry.space_group_name_H-M   'P 1'
#
loop_
_entity.id
_entity.type
_entity.pdbx_description
1 polymer ?
#
loop_
_entity_poly.entity_id
_entity_poly.type
_entity_poly.pdbx_seq_one_letter_code
_entity_poly.pdbx_strand_id
1 'polypeptide(L)'
;MALLFLPLALAAWSVSGAEAAPGRPFDDLWPTLTRLLTAYTVRQAPWSPSLIGAAAAAAGGLLLIGLAAGVRQDGRRGLLVLLWLVIPLLLGNFLLAKDATVFAETRYFIPLVPALCLAWARGLHALAQWRLWPGRVATVSLLLLCLAALPSVWRADPAWLREDWRTAGQVVSRYVKPGDVVLNHVNYTQMAFARYYQGAAPLQAPFGSPLADEGAVEAQLDPLTGADTLWLVLSHQEGVDPANLVRAWLGGRFPLVTELYPAGIAIRAYATRYRLTGLPATAAAVDGPAQVDGAVRLAGCTLEPGPVTAAQQVLHPPSGWAHVTLYWQALAAPASDRLARVRLLDADGQVWGESLERADSALHFYPMTAWQPGEWVRDDYDINLNPATPAGVYRVAVTLLGAEAEVICGRVTVTK
;
A
#
# COMPACT_ATOMS: atom_id res chain seq x y z
N MET A 1 21.29 1.58 37.85
CA MET A 1 20.47 1.03 36.74
C MET A 1 20.64 1.79 35.42
N ALA A 2 20.64 3.12 35.37
CA ALA A 2 20.80 3.87 34.11
C ALA A 2 22.09 3.55 33.32
N LEU A 3 23.22 3.36 34.02
CA LEU A 3 24.50 2.98 33.39
C LEU A 3 24.44 1.64 32.64
N LEU A 4 23.52 0.73 32.99
CA LEU A 4 23.36 -0.56 32.29
C LEU A 4 22.78 -0.38 30.89
N PHE A 5 22.09 0.74 30.63
CA PHE A 5 21.55 1.09 29.32
C PHE A 5 22.47 1.98 28.50
N LEU A 6 23.62 2.42 29.04
CA LEU A 6 24.55 3.28 28.33
C LEU A 6 25.06 2.66 27.01
N PRO A 7 25.40 1.35 26.93
CA PRO A 7 25.79 0.75 25.66
C PRO A 7 24.68 0.80 24.61
N LEU A 8 23.43 0.55 25.03
CA LEU A 8 22.26 0.62 24.15
C LEU A 8 22.00 2.06 23.70
N ALA A 9 22.13 3.04 24.59
CA ALA A 9 21.98 4.45 24.27
C ALA A 9 23.05 4.93 23.28
N LEU A 10 24.30 4.49 23.43
CA LEU A 10 25.38 4.79 22.48
C LEU A 10 25.14 4.14 21.12
N ALA A 11 24.70 2.88 21.09
CA ALA A 11 24.33 2.20 19.85
C ALA A 11 23.17 2.93 19.15
N ALA A 12 22.08 3.23 19.87
CA ALA A 12 20.96 4.00 19.35
C ALA A 12 21.40 5.40 18.85
N TRP A 13 22.30 6.06 19.58
CA TRP A 13 22.86 7.34 19.16
C TRP A 13 23.63 7.25 17.85
N SER A 14 24.42 6.19 17.67
CA SER A 14 25.24 6.00 16.46
C SER A 14 24.43 5.79 15.18
N VAL A 15 23.22 5.24 15.30
CA VAL A 15 22.31 5.00 14.16
C VAL A 15 21.22 6.06 14.02
N SER A 16 20.97 6.86 15.07
CA SER A 16 20.02 7.98 15.01
C SER A 16 20.50 9.05 14.02
N GLY A 17 19.58 9.69 13.29
CA GLY A 17 19.88 10.70 12.24
C GLY A 17 20.25 10.14 10.88
N ALA A 18 20.12 8.82 10.68
CA ALA A 18 20.12 8.22 9.34
C ALA A 18 18.72 8.24 8.69
N GLU A 19 17.65 8.46 9.48
CA GLU A 19 16.27 8.41 9.02
C GLU A 19 15.77 9.74 8.45
N ALA A 20 16.21 10.87 9.00
CA ALA A 20 15.84 12.19 8.51
C ALA A 20 16.91 13.26 8.75
N ALA A 21 16.79 14.36 8.01
CA ALA A 21 17.60 15.55 8.25
C ALA A 21 17.33 16.11 9.67
N PRO A 22 18.34 16.75 10.30
CA PRO A 22 18.17 17.46 11.56
C PRO A 22 17.05 18.52 11.52
N GLY A 23 16.18 18.51 12.52
CA GLY A 23 15.18 19.54 12.74
C GLY A 23 15.69 20.69 13.62
N ARG A 24 14.78 21.56 14.07
CA ARG A 24 15.08 22.61 15.05
C ARG A 24 14.71 22.12 16.46
N PRO A 25 15.58 22.34 17.48
CA PRO A 25 15.20 22.04 18.86
C PRO A 25 13.95 22.82 19.26
N PHE A 26 13.00 22.14 19.90
CA PHE A 26 11.73 22.72 20.39
C PHE A 26 10.83 23.30 19.29
N ASP A 27 11.05 22.94 18.02
CA ASP A 27 10.12 23.28 16.96
C ASP A 27 8.76 22.63 17.22
N ASP A 28 7.68 23.36 16.94
CA ASP A 28 6.31 22.89 17.13
C ASP A 28 6.02 22.26 18.51
N LEU A 29 6.66 22.76 19.58
CA LEU A 29 6.46 22.22 20.94
C LEU A 29 4.98 22.24 21.36
N TRP A 30 4.29 23.36 21.11
CA TRP A 30 2.86 23.49 21.45
C TRP A 30 1.96 22.56 20.62
N PRO A 31 2.07 22.54 19.27
CA PRO A 31 1.42 21.52 18.44
C PRO A 31 1.72 20.07 18.87
N THR A 32 2.95 19.79 19.33
CA THR A 32 3.32 18.47 19.82
C THR A 32 2.59 18.12 21.11
N LEU A 33 2.50 19.06 22.07
CA LEU A 33 1.75 18.84 23.31
C LEU A 33 0.25 18.61 23.04
N THR A 34 -0.36 19.40 22.15
CA THR A 34 -1.78 19.23 21.80
C THR A 34 -2.02 17.91 21.06
N ARG A 35 -1.11 17.52 20.16
CA ARG A 35 -1.13 16.21 19.47
C ARG A 35 -1.03 15.06 20.46
N LEU A 36 -0.07 15.09 21.39
CA LEU A 36 0.09 14.05 22.42
C LEU A 36 -1.12 13.96 23.33
N LEU A 37 -1.64 15.09 23.80
CA LEU A 37 -2.82 15.13 24.67
C LEU A 37 -4.06 14.57 23.96
N THR A 38 -4.26 14.94 22.70
CA THR A 38 -5.33 14.39 21.86
C THR A 38 -5.15 12.89 21.63
N ALA A 39 -3.93 12.46 21.29
CA ALA A 39 -3.61 11.08 20.98
C ALA A 39 -3.78 10.14 22.20
N TYR A 40 -3.52 10.62 23.40
CA TYR A 40 -3.68 9.83 24.63
C TYR A 40 -5.05 9.97 25.30
N THR A 41 -5.99 10.72 24.70
CA THR A 41 -7.35 10.89 25.21
C THR A 41 -8.40 10.33 24.25
N VAL A 42 -8.42 10.81 23.00
CA VAL A 42 -9.53 10.61 22.05
C VAL A 42 -9.05 10.36 20.62
N ARG A 43 -7.91 9.68 20.47
CA ARG A 43 -7.29 9.40 19.17
C ARG A 43 -8.30 8.78 18.20
N GLN A 44 -8.37 9.36 17.00
CA GLN A 44 -9.19 8.88 15.87
C GLN A 44 -10.71 8.85 16.13
N ALA A 45 -11.19 9.49 17.20
CA ALA A 45 -12.62 9.64 17.41
C ALA A 45 -13.26 10.43 16.25
N PRO A 46 -14.34 9.95 15.62
CA PRO A 46 -15.00 10.60 14.48
C PRO A 46 -15.90 11.75 14.96
N TRP A 47 -15.30 12.68 15.69
CA TRP A 47 -15.98 13.80 16.35
C TRP A 47 -15.59 15.12 15.69
N SER A 48 -16.39 16.16 15.93
CA SER A 48 -16.06 17.49 15.43
C SER A 48 -14.75 18.00 16.05
N PRO A 49 -13.96 18.82 15.33
CA PRO A 49 -12.73 19.41 15.87
C PRO A 49 -12.95 20.14 17.20
N SER A 50 -14.09 20.80 17.37
CA SER A 50 -14.47 21.48 18.61
C SER A 50 -14.63 20.51 19.79
N LEU A 51 -15.23 19.33 19.57
CA LEU A 51 -15.40 18.32 20.61
C LEU A 51 -14.06 17.67 21.00
N ILE A 52 -13.20 17.40 20.01
CA ILE A 52 -11.83 16.91 20.25
C ILE A 52 -11.03 17.94 21.04
N GLY A 53 -11.09 19.22 20.64
CA GLY A 53 -10.43 20.31 21.35
C GLY A 53 -10.93 20.47 22.78
N ALA A 54 -12.25 20.39 23.01
CA ALA A 54 -12.83 20.45 24.35
C ALA A 54 -12.41 19.27 25.23
N ALA A 55 -12.39 18.05 24.66
CA ALA A 55 -11.92 16.84 25.33
C ALA A 55 -10.43 16.95 25.74
N ALA A 56 -9.57 17.37 24.82
CA ALA A 56 -8.15 17.60 25.08
C ALA A 56 -7.96 18.70 26.14
N ALA A 57 -8.68 19.83 26.04
CA ALA A 57 -8.60 20.91 27.03
C ALA A 57 -9.05 20.46 28.43
N ALA A 58 -10.13 19.68 28.55
CA ALA A 58 -10.59 19.13 29.82
C ALA A 58 -9.55 18.18 30.44
N ALA A 59 -8.97 17.29 29.62
CA ALA A 59 -7.89 16.41 30.05
C ALA A 59 -6.61 17.17 30.45
N GLY A 60 -6.27 18.24 29.73
CA GLY A 60 -5.17 19.14 30.08
C GLY A 60 -5.42 19.88 31.39
N GLY A 61 -6.64 20.37 31.62
CA GLY A 61 -7.04 20.96 32.90
C GLY A 61 -6.91 19.99 34.06
N LEU A 62 -7.39 18.75 33.91
CA LEU A 62 -7.24 17.69 34.91
C LEU A 62 -5.77 17.36 35.19
N LEU A 63 -4.93 17.33 34.16
CA LEU A 63 -3.49 17.16 34.29
C LEU A 63 -2.87 18.27 35.16
N LEU A 64 -3.17 19.54 34.86
CA LEU A 64 -2.65 20.68 35.62
C LEU A 64 -3.11 20.68 37.07
N ILE A 65 -4.40 20.39 37.32
CA ILE A 65 -4.94 20.26 38.68
C ILE A 65 -4.23 19.13 39.44
N GLY A 66 -4.03 17.98 38.79
CA GLY A 66 -3.37 16.83 39.39
C GLY A 66 -1.89 17.08 39.74
N LEU A 67 -1.16 17.79 38.88
CA LEU A 67 0.22 18.19 39.14
C LEU A 67 0.30 19.20 40.28
N ALA A 68 -0.56 20.24 40.26
CA ALA A 68 -0.60 21.25 41.32
C ALA A 68 -0.98 20.66 42.68
N ALA A 69 -1.99 19.78 42.72
CA ALA A 69 -2.39 19.07 43.93
C ALA A 69 -1.29 18.13 44.43
N GLY A 70 -0.65 17.39 43.52
CA GLY A 70 0.46 16.49 43.85
C GLY A 70 1.63 17.22 44.52
N VAL A 71 2.08 18.34 43.96
CA VAL A 71 3.19 19.12 44.52
C VAL A 71 2.82 19.74 45.88
N ARG A 72 1.56 20.16 46.06
CA ARG A 72 1.08 20.74 47.32
C ARG A 72 0.91 19.71 48.44
N GLN A 73 0.42 18.51 48.13
CA GLN A 73 0.11 17.47 49.12
C GLN A 73 1.33 16.62 49.48
N ASP A 74 2.15 16.25 48.49
CA ASP A 74 3.34 15.42 48.65
C ASP A 74 4.40 15.90 47.64
N GLY A 75 5.11 16.97 48.01
CA GLY A 75 6.05 17.66 47.13
C GLY A 75 7.06 16.74 46.44
N ARG A 76 7.53 15.68 47.12
CA ARG A 76 8.47 14.71 46.54
C ARG A 76 7.81 13.88 45.44
N ARG A 77 6.65 13.27 45.72
CA ARG A 77 5.95 12.43 44.73
C ARG A 77 5.33 13.26 43.61
N GLY A 78 4.83 14.45 43.92
CA GLY A 78 4.34 15.41 42.93
C GLY A 78 5.43 15.85 41.97
N LEU A 79 6.61 16.22 42.50
CA LEU A 79 7.77 16.59 41.68
C LEU A 79 8.24 15.42 40.82
N LEU A 80 8.22 14.18 41.32
CA LEU A 80 8.56 13.00 40.53
C LEU A 80 7.67 12.85 39.29
N VAL A 81 6.34 12.96 39.45
CA VAL A 81 5.39 12.87 38.31
C VAL A 81 5.59 14.03 37.34
N LEU A 82 5.79 15.25 37.85
CA LEU A 82 6.08 16.42 37.02
C LEU A 82 7.34 16.21 36.19
N LEU A 83 8.44 15.78 36.81
CA LEU A 83 9.71 15.52 36.11
C LEU A 83 9.59 14.36 35.12
N TRP A 84 8.82 13.32 35.43
CA TRP A 84 8.56 12.21 34.51
C TRP A 84 7.79 12.67 33.26
N LEU A 85 6.93 13.69 33.36
CA LEU A 85 6.29 14.28 32.18
C LEU A 85 7.23 15.23 31.44
N VAL A 86 7.86 16.16 32.16
CA VAL A 86 8.60 17.27 31.55
C VAL A 86 9.92 16.80 30.93
N ILE A 87 10.67 15.90 31.59
CA ILE A 87 12.01 15.51 31.10
C ILE A 87 11.93 14.82 29.73
N PRO A 88 11.11 13.78 29.50
CA PRO A 88 11.07 13.13 28.19
C PRO A 88 10.48 14.05 27.12
N LEU A 89 9.54 14.95 27.46
CA LEU A 89 9.00 15.95 26.54
C LEU A 89 10.08 16.92 26.05
N LEU A 90 10.82 17.52 26.98
CA LEU A 90 11.90 18.46 26.65
C LEU A 90 13.05 17.75 25.95
N LEU A 91 13.41 16.54 26.40
CA LEU A 91 14.48 15.76 25.79
C LEU A 91 14.12 15.35 24.36
N GLY A 92 12.93 14.80 24.12
CA GLY A 92 12.48 14.46 22.77
C GLY A 92 12.47 15.68 21.84
N ASN A 93 11.92 16.81 22.30
CA ASN A 93 11.90 18.05 21.51
C ASN A 93 13.30 18.63 21.26
N PHE A 94 14.22 18.51 22.22
CA PHE A 94 15.61 18.89 22.02
C PHE A 94 16.29 17.98 20.98
N LEU A 95 16.00 16.67 21.05
CA LEU A 95 16.54 15.66 20.14
C LEU A 95 15.99 15.73 18.71
N LEU A 96 14.99 16.58 18.42
CA LEU A 96 14.64 16.94 17.04
C LEU A 96 15.85 17.47 16.26
N ALA A 97 16.80 18.13 16.93
CA ALA A 97 18.07 18.57 16.34
C ALA A 97 18.98 17.42 15.89
N LYS A 98 18.70 16.18 16.30
CA LYS A 98 19.41 14.99 15.85
C LYS A 98 18.72 14.31 14.68
N ASP A 99 17.39 14.25 14.73
CA ASP A 99 16.54 13.58 13.75
C ASP A 99 15.12 14.15 13.82
N ALA A 100 14.64 14.75 12.73
CA ALA A 100 13.35 15.44 12.73
C ALA A 100 12.14 14.50 12.79
N THR A 101 12.27 13.23 12.38
CA THR A 101 11.13 12.31 12.28
C THR A 101 11.01 11.44 13.53
N VAL A 102 12.12 10.84 13.98
CA VAL A 102 12.12 9.95 15.15
C VAL A 102 11.57 10.65 16.38
N PHE A 103 11.99 11.88 16.66
CA PHE A 103 11.59 12.56 17.90
C PHE A 103 10.30 13.38 17.79
N ALA A 104 9.71 13.50 16.59
CA ALA A 104 8.41 14.13 16.39
C ALA A 104 7.24 13.15 16.58
N GLU A 105 7.49 11.86 16.39
CA GLU A 105 6.47 10.82 16.35
C GLU A 105 5.85 10.52 17.73
N THR A 106 4.51 10.47 17.76
CA THR A 106 3.74 10.32 19.02
C THR A 106 4.12 9.05 19.78
N ARG A 107 4.42 7.96 19.06
CA ARG A 107 4.73 6.64 19.63
C ARG A 107 5.95 6.63 20.56
N TYR A 108 6.93 7.52 20.36
CA TYR A 108 8.12 7.56 21.21
C TYR A 108 7.86 8.24 22.57
N PHE A 109 6.70 8.88 22.73
CA PHE A 109 6.25 9.47 23.99
C PHE A 109 5.34 8.54 24.80
N ILE A 110 5.14 7.27 24.40
CA ILE A 110 4.37 6.28 25.18
C ILE A 110 4.86 6.16 26.64
N PRO A 111 6.16 6.29 26.97
CA PRO A 111 6.62 6.28 28.36
C PRO A 111 6.01 7.36 29.26
N LEU A 112 5.36 8.39 28.69
CA LEU A 112 4.63 9.42 29.45
C LEU A 112 3.27 8.95 29.97
N VAL A 113 2.66 7.93 29.35
CA VAL A 113 1.28 7.51 29.62
C VAL A 113 1.05 7.17 31.10
N PRO A 114 1.92 6.41 31.80
CA PRO A 114 1.71 6.14 33.23
C PRO A 114 1.71 7.40 34.10
N ALA A 115 2.61 8.36 33.83
CA ALA A 115 2.65 9.63 34.55
C ALA A 115 1.41 10.48 34.28
N LEU A 116 0.91 10.46 33.04
CA LEU A 116 -0.33 11.12 32.64
C LEU A 116 -1.55 10.55 33.39
N CYS A 117 -1.67 9.22 33.44
CA CYS A 117 -2.73 8.56 34.22
C CYS A 117 -2.67 8.90 35.71
N LEU A 118 -1.47 8.91 36.30
CA LEU A 118 -1.27 9.28 37.70
C LEU A 118 -1.63 10.75 37.98
N ALA A 119 -1.34 11.66 37.06
CA ALA A 119 -1.71 13.06 37.18
C ALA A 119 -3.22 13.24 37.05
N TRP A 120 -3.87 12.63 36.05
CA TRP A 120 -5.34 12.67 35.92
C TRP A 120 -6.05 12.09 37.13
N ALA A 121 -5.60 10.94 37.65
CA ALA A 121 -6.18 10.34 38.85
C ALA A 121 -6.08 11.28 40.05
N ARG A 122 -4.93 11.95 40.25
CA ARG A 122 -4.77 12.99 41.28
C ARG A 122 -5.66 14.19 41.03
N GLY A 123 -5.82 14.63 39.79
CA GLY A 123 -6.69 15.75 39.43
C GLY A 123 -8.15 15.48 39.77
N LEU A 124 -8.64 14.30 39.41
CA LEU A 124 -9.98 13.83 39.77
C LEU A 124 -10.16 13.71 41.29
N HIS A 125 -9.15 13.18 41.99
CA HIS A 125 -9.17 13.08 43.45
C HIS A 125 -9.20 14.46 44.12
N ALA A 126 -8.39 15.40 43.65
CA ALA A 126 -8.35 16.77 44.18
C ALA A 126 -9.69 17.49 43.98
N LEU A 127 -10.34 17.31 42.82
CA LEU A 127 -11.69 17.83 42.58
C LEU A 127 -12.72 17.22 43.55
N ALA A 128 -12.65 15.91 43.79
CA ALA A 128 -13.54 15.22 44.73
C ALA A 128 -13.33 15.66 46.19
N GLN A 129 -12.08 15.93 46.59
CA GLN A 129 -11.74 16.48 47.89
C GLN A 129 -12.23 17.92 48.07
N TRP A 130 -12.18 18.74 47.01
CA TRP A 130 -12.73 20.09 47.04
C TRP A 130 -14.27 20.06 47.15
N ARG A 131 -14.93 19.31 46.25
CA ARG A 131 -16.36 19.03 46.28
C ARG A 131 -16.67 17.67 45.65
N LEU A 132 -17.42 16.83 46.36
CA LEU A 132 -17.76 15.47 45.92
C LEU A 132 -18.41 15.41 44.53
N TRP A 133 -19.37 16.28 44.25
CA TRP A 133 -20.14 16.25 42.99
C TRP A 133 -19.29 16.57 41.75
N PRO A 134 -18.56 17.70 41.68
CA PRO A 134 -17.63 17.97 40.59
C PRO A 134 -16.62 16.85 40.32
N GLY A 135 -16.05 16.25 41.38
CA GLY A 135 -15.13 15.12 41.22
C GLY A 135 -15.79 13.88 40.60
N ARG A 136 -17.01 13.54 41.04
CA ARG A 136 -17.79 12.43 40.47
C ARG A 136 -18.17 12.68 39.02
N VAL A 137 -18.66 13.89 38.70
CA VAL A 137 -19.01 14.28 37.33
C VAL A 137 -17.77 14.19 36.44
N ALA A 138 -16.64 14.78 36.83
CA ALA A 138 -15.42 14.73 36.05
C ALA A 138 -14.92 13.28 35.82
N THR A 139 -15.03 12.41 36.83
CA THR A 139 -14.65 11.00 36.72
C THR A 139 -15.53 10.26 35.72
N VAL A 140 -16.85 10.40 35.84
CA VAL A 140 -17.81 9.76 34.92
C VAL A 140 -17.66 10.31 33.51
N SER A 141 -17.50 11.63 33.35
CA SER A 141 -17.30 12.27 32.05
C SER A 141 -16.02 11.78 31.36
N LEU A 142 -14.88 11.69 32.07
CA LEU A 142 -13.64 11.17 31.49
C LEU A 142 -13.78 9.69 31.09
N LEU A 143 -14.42 8.88 31.94
CA LEU A 143 -14.67 7.47 31.62
C LEU A 143 -15.56 7.32 30.37
N LEU A 144 -16.68 8.04 30.32
CA LEU A 144 -17.59 8.01 29.17
C LEU A 144 -16.91 8.50 27.89
N LEU A 145 -16.08 9.54 27.99
CA LEU A 145 -15.30 10.05 26.86
C LEU A 145 -14.36 8.98 26.31
N CYS A 146 -13.56 8.33 27.16
CA CYS A 146 -12.66 7.25 26.75
C CYS A 146 -13.43 6.06 26.16
N LEU A 147 -14.55 5.66 26.77
CA LEU A 147 -15.39 4.57 26.28
C LEU A 147 -16.06 4.90 24.93
N ALA A 148 -16.47 6.15 24.72
CA ALA A 148 -17.06 6.59 23.46
C ALA A 148 -16.04 6.69 22.33
N ALA A 149 -14.77 7.00 22.65
CA ALA A 149 -13.68 6.99 21.68
C ALA A 149 -13.22 5.56 21.33
N LEU A 150 -13.30 4.61 22.26
CA LEU A 150 -12.74 3.26 22.12
C LEU A 150 -13.16 2.55 20.83
N PRO A 151 -14.44 2.51 20.40
CA PRO A 151 -14.83 1.83 19.16
C PRO A 151 -14.12 2.35 17.92
N SER A 152 -13.74 3.63 17.86
CA SER A 152 -13.01 4.17 16.71
C SER A 152 -11.59 3.62 16.57
N VAL A 153 -10.99 3.19 17.69
CA VAL A 153 -9.66 2.56 17.72
C VAL A 153 -9.72 1.09 17.30
N TRP A 154 -10.87 0.42 17.50
CA TRP A 154 -11.03 -1.02 17.26
C TRP A 154 -11.89 -1.37 16.03
N ARG A 155 -12.63 -0.41 15.46
CA ARG A 155 -13.36 -0.63 14.22
C ARG A 155 -12.37 -0.69 13.05
N ALA A 156 -12.53 -1.71 12.22
CA ALA A 156 -11.85 -1.82 10.94
C ALA A 156 -12.45 -0.79 9.96
N ASP A 157 -12.09 0.48 10.13
CA ASP A 157 -12.29 1.47 9.07
C ASP A 157 -11.26 1.17 7.96
N PRO A 158 -11.71 0.98 6.70
CA PRO A 158 -10.81 0.76 5.57
C PRO A 158 -9.68 1.80 5.45
N ALA A 159 -9.93 3.05 5.86
CA ALA A 159 -8.94 4.13 5.82
C ALA A 159 -7.77 3.93 6.82
N TRP A 160 -7.98 3.12 7.87
CA TRP A 160 -6.99 2.85 8.92
C TRP A 160 -6.49 1.39 8.89
N LEU A 161 -6.91 0.60 7.90
CA LEU A 161 -6.34 -0.73 7.71
C LEU A 161 -4.85 -0.60 7.46
N ARG A 162 -4.09 -1.40 8.21
CA ARG A 162 -2.69 -1.64 7.85
C ARG A 162 -2.62 -2.33 6.50
N GLU A 163 -1.46 -2.20 5.90
CA GLU A 163 -1.12 -2.83 4.63
C GLU A 163 -1.44 -4.34 4.63
N ASP A 164 -2.18 -4.77 3.60
CA ASP A 164 -2.59 -6.17 3.44
C ASP A 164 -1.50 -6.99 2.74
N TRP A 165 -0.38 -7.16 3.43
CA TRP A 165 0.75 -7.97 2.97
C TRP A 165 0.37 -9.42 2.66
N ARG A 166 -0.68 -9.93 3.31
CA ARG A 166 -1.17 -11.29 3.08
C ARG A 166 -1.77 -11.42 1.70
N THR A 167 -2.74 -10.57 1.37
CA THR A 167 -3.35 -10.56 0.04
C THR A 167 -2.31 -10.23 -1.02
N ALA A 168 -1.43 -9.26 -0.78
CA ALA A 168 -0.35 -8.93 -1.72
C ALA A 168 0.53 -10.14 -2.04
N GLY A 169 1.03 -10.85 -1.01
CA GLY A 169 1.86 -12.05 -1.20
C GLY A 169 1.12 -13.17 -1.93
N GLN A 170 -0.15 -13.43 -1.57
CA GLN A 170 -0.96 -14.48 -2.19
C GLN A 170 -1.28 -14.21 -3.66
N VAL A 171 -1.64 -12.97 -3.98
CA VAL A 171 -1.97 -12.53 -5.34
C VAL A 171 -0.75 -12.63 -6.24
N VAL A 172 0.39 -12.06 -5.82
CA VAL A 172 1.62 -12.18 -6.63
C VAL A 172 1.98 -13.66 -6.80
N SER A 173 1.97 -14.46 -5.73
CA SER A 173 2.30 -15.90 -5.79
C SER A 173 1.42 -16.70 -6.75
N ARG A 174 0.17 -16.27 -6.97
CA ARG A 174 -0.76 -16.91 -7.91
C ARG A 174 -0.35 -16.69 -9.37
N TYR A 175 0.23 -15.54 -9.68
CA TYR A 175 0.42 -15.06 -11.05
C TYR A 175 1.86 -15.13 -11.55
N VAL A 176 2.86 -15.21 -10.66
CA VAL A 176 4.26 -15.34 -11.12
C VAL A 176 4.50 -16.66 -11.83
N LYS A 177 5.39 -16.64 -12.83
CA LYS A 177 5.84 -17.82 -13.57
C LYS A 177 7.33 -18.10 -13.35
N PRO A 178 7.81 -19.34 -13.60
CA PRO A 178 9.24 -19.67 -13.60
C PRO A 178 9.92 -18.97 -14.80
N GLY A 179 10.47 -17.78 -14.58
CA GLY A 179 10.98 -16.88 -15.63
C GLY A 179 10.72 -15.40 -15.31
N ASP A 180 9.78 -15.14 -14.41
CA ASP A 180 9.54 -13.82 -13.85
C ASP A 180 10.53 -13.48 -12.73
N VAL A 181 10.53 -12.22 -12.29
CA VAL A 181 11.20 -11.75 -11.08
C VAL A 181 10.25 -10.86 -10.27
N VAL A 182 10.31 -10.97 -8.94
CA VAL A 182 9.55 -10.10 -8.04
C VAL A 182 10.49 -9.12 -7.36
N LEU A 183 10.19 -7.84 -7.51
CA LEU A 183 10.89 -6.71 -6.92
C LEU A 183 10.01 -6.13 -5.81
N ASN A 184 10.40 -6.37 -4.56
CA ASN A 184 9.86 -5.62 -3.44
C ASN A 184 10.62 -4.30 -3.35
N HIS A 185 9.96 -3.21 -3.77
CA HIS A 185 10.60 -1.93 -4.04
C HIS A 185 11.51 -1.48 -2.89
N VAL A 186 10.97 -1.37 -1.68
CA VAL A 186 11.71 -0.87 -0.53
C VAL A 186 12.18 -2.02 0.36
N ASN A 187 13.48 -2.15 0.60
CA ASN A 187 14.05 -3.34 1.23
C ASN A 187 13.55 -3.63 2.65
N TYR A 188 13.24 -2.61 3.46
CA TYR A 188 12.79 -2.81 4.83
C TYR A 188 11.36 -3.37 4.92
N THR A 189 10.58 -3.32 3.84
CA THR A 189 9.26 -3.99 3.76
C THR A 189 9.36 -5.44 3.31
N GLN A 190 10.53 -5.89 2.84
CA GLN A 190 10.74 -7.24 2.31
C GLN A 190 10.35 -8.32 3.30
N MET A 191 10.67 -8.15 4.59
CA MET A 191 10.32 -9.16 5.61
C MET A 191 8.80 -9.34 5.75
N ALA A 192 8.02 -8.27 5.59
CA ALA A 192 6.56 -8.33 5.65
C ALA A 192 5.97 -9.03 4.41
N PHE A 193 6.47 -8.70 3.22
CA PHE A 193 6.03 -9.34 1.97
C PHE A 193 6.47 -10.80 1.88
N ALA A 194 7.75 -11.09 2.13
CA ALA A 194 8.34 -12.43 2.06
C ALA A 194 7.67 -13.44 3.00
N ARG A 195 7.04 -12.97 4.09
CA ARG A 195 6.29 -13.83 5.01
C ARG A 195 5.10 -14.53 4.36
N TYR A 196 4.51 -13.91 3.32
CA TYR A 196 3.30 -14.37 2.64
C TYR A 196 3.55 -14.78 1.18
N TYR A 197 4.64 -14.33 0.58
CA TYR A 197 5.05 -14.73 -0.75
C TYR A 197 5.51 -16.20 -0.77
N GLN A 198 4.92 -17.00 -1.65
CA GLN A 198 5.21 -18.42 -1.89
C GLN A 198 5.33 -18.74 -3.39
N GLY A 199 5.53 -17.71 -4.23
CA GLY A 199 5.67 -17.86 -5.67
C GLY A 199 7.00 -18.49 -6.08
N ALA A 200 7.06 -18.98 -7.32
CA ALA A 200 8.23 -19.66 -7.88
C ALA A 200 9.35 -18.71 -8.36
N ALA A 201 9.06 -17.41 -8.49
CA ALA A 201 10.01 -16.42 -8.98
C ALA A 201 10.93 -15.90 -7.85
N PRO A 202 12.18 -15.53 -8.15
CA PRO A 202 13.07 -14.92 -7.17
C PRO A 202 12.53 -13.58 -6.68
N LEU A 203 12.64 -13.36 -5.37
CA LEU A 203 12.32 -12.09 -4.70
C LEU A 203 13.59 -11.26 -4.49
N GLN A 204 13.61 -10.05 -5.03
CA GLN A 204 14.67 -9.05 -4.91
C GLN A 204 14.16 -7.81 -4.17
N ALA A 205 15.03 -7.16 -3.40
CA ALA A 205 14.72 -5.91 -2.74
C ALA A 205 15.98 -5.00 -2.66
N PRO A 206 16.42 -4.46 -3.82
CA PRO A 206 17.73 -3.83 -3.95
C PRO A 206 17.78 -2.41 -3.35
N PHE A 207 16.64 -1.75 -3.13
CA PHE A 207 16.61 -0.35 -2.71
C PHE A 207 16.43 -0.21 -1.21
N GLY A 208 17.50 0.17 -0.51
CA GLY A 208 17.51 0.44 0.94
C GLY A 208 17.95 1.83 1.33
N SER A 209 18.14 2.72 0.37
CA SER A 209 18.60 4.08 0.58
C SER A 209 17.93 5.01 -0.43
N PRO A 210 17.80 6.32 -0.10
CA PRO A 210 17.18 7.28 -1.01
C PRO A 210 17.83 7.26 -2.40
N LEU A 211 17.00 7.18 -3.43
CA LEU A 211 17.39 7.24 -4.84
C LEU A 211 17.62 8.70 -5.26
N ALA A 212 18.80 8.96 -5.83
CA ALA A 212 19.20 10.31 -6.25
C ALA A 212 18.82 10.61 -7.71
N ASP A 213 18.95 9.62 -8.60
CA ASP A 213 18.75 9.77 -10.04
C ASP A 213 18.36 8.45 -10.72
N GLU A 214 18.03 8.53 -12.01
CA GLU A 214 17.65 7.38 -12.83
C GLU A 214 18.81 6.39 -13.06
N GLY A 215 20.07 6.84 -13.03
CA GLY A 215 21.24 5.97 -13.21
C GLY A 215 21.40 4.97 -12.05
N ALA A 216 21.09 5.40 -10.82
CA ALA A 216 21.04 4.52 -9.66
C ALA A 216 19.94 3.44 -9.78
N VAL A 217 18.80 3.79 -10.39
CA VAL A 217 17.71 2.83 -10.68
C VAL A 217 18.16 1.84 -11.75
N GLU A 218 18.70 2.33 -12.85
CA GLU A 218 19.14 1.52 -13.98
C GLU A 218 20.17 0.47 -13.57
N ALA A 219 21.18 0.86 -12.78
CA ALA A 219 22.21 -0.07 -12.31
C ALA A 219 21.66 -1.27 -11.51
N GLN A 220 20.51 -1.11 -10.85
CA GLN A 220 19.87 -2.18 -10.07
C GLN A 220 18.84 -2.97 -10.89
N LEU A 221 18.15 -2.32 -11.84
CA LEU A 221 17.06 -2.95 -12.60
C LEU A 221 17.51 -3.57 -13.91
N ASP A 222 18.53 -3.04 -14.58
CA ASP A 222 19.02 -3.56 -15.85
C ASP A 222 19.31 -5.07 -15.83
N PRO A 223 20.00 -5.62 -14.80
CA PRO A 223 20.23 -7.07 -14.69
C PRO A 223 18.94 -7.91 -14.57
N LEU A 224 17.84 -7.30 -14.10
CA LEU A 224 16.56 -7.97 -13.90
C LEU A 224 15.70 -7.97 -15.17
N THR A 225 16.05 -7.19 -16.19
CA THR A 225 15.30 -7.11 -17.46
C THR A 225 15.39 -8.37 -18.31
N GLY A 226 16.31 -9.29 -17.98
CA GLY A 226 16.40 -10.60 -18.63
C GLY A 226 15.24 -11.55 -18.28
N ALA A 227 14.45 -11.23 -17.26
CA ALA A 227 13.21 -11.95 -16.92
C ALA A 227 12.13 -11.78 -18.01
N ASP A 228 11.08 -12.60 -17.95
CA ASP A 228 9.92 -12.46 -18.85
C ASP A 228 8.96 -11.37 -18.38
N THR A 229 8.72 -11.32 -17.06
CA THR A 229 7.92 -10.30 -16.39
C THR A 229 8.61 -9.83 -15.11
N LEU A 230 8.64 -8.52 -14.87
CA LEU A 230 9.08 -7.91 -13.62
C LEU A 230 7.88 -7.44 -12.81
N TRP A 231 7.66 -8.05 -11.65
CA TRP A 231 6.63 -7.66 -10.68
C TRP A 231 7.20 -6.63 -9.72
N LEU A 232 6.51 -5.52 -9.50
CA LEU A 232 6.89 -4.43 -8.61
C LEU A 232 5.86 -4.31 -7.49
N VAL A 233 6.31 -4.54 -6.25
CA VAL A 233 5.50 -4.39 -5.03
C VAL A 233 5.88 -3.07 -4.35
N LEU A 234 4.93 -2.15 -4.26
CA LEU A 234 5.11 -0.76 -3.82
C LEU A 234 4.43 -0.53 -2.46
N SER A 235 5.23 -0.07 -1.50
CA SER A 235 4.78 0.40 -0.19
C SER A 235 5.92 1.16 0.51
N HIS A 236 5.57 2.18 1.32
CA HIS A 236 6.50 3.09 2.03
C HIS A 236 7.62 3.70 1.17
N GLN A 237 7.30 4.19 -0.03
CA GLN A 237 8.31 4.70 -0.97
C GLN A 237 8.77 6.14 -0.68
N GLU A 238 8.10 6.87 0.22
CA GLU A 238 8.32 8.31 0.44
C GLU A 238 9.76 8.65 0.89
N GLY A 239 10.40 7.75 1.63
CA GLY A 239 11.79 7.92 2.09
C GLY A 239 12.85 7.40 1.12
N VAL A 240 12.47 6.61 0.11
CA VAL A 240 13.41 5.90 -0.78
C VAL A 240 13.31 6.40 -2.21
N ASP A 241 12.10 6.54 -2.74
CA ASP A 241 11.82 6.96 -4.11
C ASP A 241 10.66 7.99 -4.17
N PRO A 242 10.83 9.18 -3.56
CA PRO A 242 9.77 10.20 -3.54
C PRO A 242 9.38 10.69 -4.94
N ALA A 243 10.29 10.61 -5.91
CA ALA A 243 10.07 11.01 -7.30
C ALA A 243 9.48 9.89 -8.18
N ASN A 244 9.24 8.69 -7.64
CA ASN A 244 8.76 7.51 -8.37
C ASN A 244 9.65 7.13 -9.57
N LEU A 245 10.97 7.28 -9.44
CA LEU A 245 11.97 6.98 -10.45
C LEU A 245 11.90 5.51 -10.90
N VAL A 246 11.70 4.56 -9.98
CA VAL A 246 11.60 3.13 -10.33
C VAL A 246 10.39 2.88 -11.23
N ARG A 247 9.25 3.46 -10.87
CA ARG A 247 8.01 3.33 -11.65
C ARG A 247 8.11 4.02 -13.00
N ALA A 248 8.73 5.20 -13.06
CA ALA A 248 8.95 5.94 -14.29
C ALA A 248 9.91 5.19 -15.23
N TRP A 249 11.00 4.63 -14.70
CA TRP A 249 11.99 3.87 -15.45
C TRP A 249 11.37 2.63 -16.10
N LEU A 250 10.58 1.87 -15.33
CA LEU A 250 9.88 0.66 -15.81
C LEU A 250 8.78 1.01 -16.83
N GLY A 251 7.91 1.96 -16.50
CA GLY A 251 6.80 2.35 -17.37
C GLY A 251 7.23 3.04 -18.67
N GLY A 252 8.43 3.62 -18.70
CA GLY A 252 9.01 4.19 -19.92
C GLY A 252 9.67 3.15 -20.84
N ARG A 253 9.87 1.91 -20.37
CA ARG A 253 10.65 0.87 -21.10
C ARG A 253 9.87 -0.39 -21.41
N PHE A 254 8.83 -0.70 -20.65
CA PHE A 254 8.10 -1.95 -20.78
C PHE A 254 6.59 -1.74 -20.63
N PRO A 255 5.76 -2.47 -21.41
CA PRO A 255 4.32 -2.39 -21.26
C PRO A 255 3.84 -3.05 -19.97
N LEU A 256 2.76 -2.50 -19.42
CA LEU A 256 2.13 -2.96 -18.20
C LEU A 256 1.33 -4.26 -18.46
N VAL A 257 1.59 -5.26 -17.62
CA VAL A 257 0.87 -6.54 -17.59
C VAL A 257 -0.38 -6.44 -16.74
N THR A 258 -0.22 -6.10 -15.47
CA THR A 258 -1.33 -5.97 -14.51
C THR A 258 -1.05 -4.89 -13.47
N GLU A 259 -2.11 -4.37 -12.87
CA GLU A 259 -2.04 -3.51 -11.70
C GLU A 259 -3.12 -3.87 -10.68
N LEU A 260 -2.70 -4.10 -9.43
CA LEU A 260 -3.56 -4.59 -8.36
C LEU A 260 -3.32 -3.78 -7.08
N TYR A 261 -4.38 -3.53 -6.32
CA TYR A 261 -4.34 -2.66 -5.14
C TYR A 261 -4.92 -3.34 -3.90
N PRO A 262 -4.17 -4.26 -3.25
CA PRO A 262 -4.44 -4.60 -1.86
C PRO A 262 -4.39 -3.34 -0.97
N ALA A 263 -5.08 -3.37 0.17
CA ALA A 263 -5.10 -2.21 1.07
C ALA A 263 -3.67 -1.75 1.42
N GLY A 264 -3.35 -0.48 1.13
CA GLY A 264 -2.04 0.14 1.42
C GLY A 264 -0.86 -0.33 0.55
N ILE A 265 -1.06 -1.23 -0.42
CA ILE A 265 0.00 -1.78 -1.27
C ILE A 265 -0.42 -1.65 -2.73
N ALA A 266 0.47 -1.16 -3.59
CA ALA A 266 0.27 -1.23 -5.04
C ALA A 266 1.17 -2.31 -5.63
N ILE A 267 0.61 -3.14 -6.51
CA ILE A 267 1.33 -4.17 -7.24
C ILE A 267 1.22 -3.84 -8.71
N ARG A 268 2.34 -3.84 -9.41
CA ARG A 268 2.41 -3.69 -10.86
C ARG A 268 3.23 -4.83 -11.45
N ALA A 269 2.97 -5.19 -12.69
CA ALA A 269 3.84 -6.12 -13.43
C ALA A 269 4.14 -5.54 -14.80
N TYR A 270 5.37 -5.70 -15.28
CA TYR A 270 5.84 -5.16 -16.54
C TYR A 270 6.40 -6.28 -17.40
N ALA A 271 5.98 -6.37 -18.67
CA ALA A 271 6.46 -7.38 -19.59
C ALA A 271 7.81 -6.96 -20.16
N THR A 272 8.89 -7.35 -19.48
CA THR A 272 10.27 -7.11 -19.93
C THR A 272 10.58 -7.84 -21.23
N ARG A 273 9.87 -8.97 -21.49
CA ARG A 273 9.86 -9.67 -22.78
C ARG A 273 8.46 -9.64 -23.41
N TYR A 274 8.11 -8.55 -24.08
CA TYR A 274 6.84 -8.42 -24.81
C TYR A 274 6.95 -8.70 -26.32
N ARG A 275 8.16 -8.57 -26.90
CA ARG A 275 8.47 -8.97 -28.28
C ARG A 275 9.05 -10.38 -28.25
N LEU A 276 8.41 -11.29 -28.98
CA LEU A 276 8.69 -12.71 -28.94
C LEU A 276 9.19 -13.21 -30.30
N THR A 277 9.79 -14.39 -30.30
CA THR A 277 10.25 -15.09 -31.51
C THR A 277 9.28 -16.18 -31.98
N GLY A 278 8.21 -16.42 -31.22
CA GLY A 278 7.23 -17.47 -31.47
C GLY A 278 6.19 -17.56 -30.35
N LEU A 279 5.17 -18.40 -30.57
CA LEU A 279 4.16 -18.68 -29.55
C LEU A 279 4.81 -19.45 -28.38
N PRO A 280 4.67 -18.99 -27.12
CA PRO A 280 5.16 -19.75 -25.97
C PRO A 280 4.48 -21.12 -25.87
N ALA A 281 5.24 -22.15 -25.48
CA ALA A 281 4.71 -23.52 -25.37
C ALA A 281 3.56 -23.68 -24.35
N THR A 282 3.46 -22.75 -23.40
CA THR A 282 2.37 -22.71 -22.41
C THR A 282 1.09 -22.06 -22.92
N ALA A 283 1.13 -21.41 -24.09
CA ALA A 283 -0.02 -20.73 -24.66
C ALA A 283 -0.87 -21.70 -25.49
N ALA A 284 -2.20 -21.55 -25.39
CA ALA A 284 -3.11 -22.24 -26.28
C ALA A 284 -3.05 -21.57 -27.66
N ALA A 285 -2.80 -22.36 -28.70
CA ALA A 285 -2.90 -21.87 -30.07
C ALA A 285 -4.35 -21.53 -30.38
N VAL A 286 -4.54 -20.39 -31.04
CA VAL A 286 -5.85 -19.91 -31.49
C VAL A 286 -5.72 -19.60 -32.97
N ASP A 287 -6.61 -20.16 -33.79
CA ASP A 287 -6.61 -19.89 -35.23
C ASP A 287 -7.52 -18.70 -35.54
N GLY A 288 -7.09 -17.51 -35.09
CA GLY A 288 -7.80 -16.27 -35.39
C GLY A 288 -7.65 -15.90 -36.88
N PRO A 289 -8.71 -15.40 -37.54
CA PRO A 289 -8.60 -14.92 -38.91
C PRO A 289 -7.60 -13.77 -38.98
N ALA A 290 -6.95 -13.63 -40.14
CA ALA A 290 -6.12 -12.47 -40.42
C ALA A 290 -7.01 -11.21 -40.46
N GLN A 291 -6.58 -10.20 -39.72
CA GLN A 291 -7.23 -8.91 -39.52
C GLN A 291 -6.24 -7.79 -39.90
N VAL A 292 -6.69 -6.54 -39.87
CA VAL A 292 -5.88 -5.36 -40.26
C VAL A 292 -5.31 -5.56 -41.67
N ASP A 293 -6.21 -5.63 -42.65
CA ASP A 293 -5.88 -5.90 -44.07
C ASP A 293 -5.14 -7.23 -44.30
N GLY A 294 -5.39 -8.21 -43.42
CA GLY A 294 -4.75 -9.52 -43.46
C GLY A 294 -3.32 -9.55 -42.91
N ALA A 295 -2.84 -8.46 -42.30
CA ALA A 295 -1.47 -8.34 -41.81
C ALA A 295 -1.25 -8.88 -40.40
N VAL A 296 -2.29 -8.94 -39.56
CA VAL A 296 -2.16 -9.35 -38.14
C VAL A 296 -3.16 -10.44 -37.81
N ARG A 297 -2.75 -11.44 -37.01
CA ARG A 297 -3.70 -12.41 -36.44
C ARG A 297 -3.46 -12.63 -34.95
N LEU A 298 -4.53 -12.96 -34.23
CA LEU A 298 -4.41 -13.55 -32.89
C LEU A 298 -4.02 -15.01 -33.06
N ALA A 299 -2.78 -15.35 -32.71
CA ALA A 299 -2.19 -16.67 -32.94
C ALA A 299 -2.25 -17.57 -31.70
N GLY A 300 -2.46 -16.99 -30.53
CA GLY A 300 -2.69 -17.75 -29.31
C GLY A 300 -3.07 -16.88 -28.14
N CYS A 301 -3.40 -17.53 -27.04
CA CYS A 301 -3.64 -16.84 -25.77
C CYS A 301 -3.36 -17.74 -24.56
N THR A 302 -3.27 -17.14 -23.40
CA THR A 302 -3.21 -17.82 -22.11
C THR A 302 -4.26 -17.21 -21.19
N LEU A 303 -5.07 -18.08 -20.59
CA LEU A 303 -6.00 -17.72 -19.52
C LEU A 303 -5.41 -18.22 -18.22
N GLU A 304 -5.39 -17.37 -17.20
CA GLU A 304 -4.93 -17.82 -15.90
C GLU A 304 -5.91 -18.83 -15.29
N PRO A 305 -5.41 -19.95 -14.77
CA PRO A 305 -6.27 -21.02 -14.30
C PRO A 305 -6.95 -20.67 -12.97
N GLY A 306 -8.15 -21.23 -12.83
CA GLY A 306 -8.91 -21.29 -11.58
C GLY A 306 -10.25 -20.58 -11.65
N PRO A 307 -11.17 -20.92 -10.74
CA PRO A 307 -12.36 -20.11 -10.58
C PRO A 307 -11.97 -18.68 -10.21
N VAL A 308 -12.65 -17.71 -10.83
CA VAL A 308 -12.58 -16.30 -10.47
C VAL A 308 -13.83 -15.99 -9.67
N THR A 309 -13.69 -15.38 -8.49
CA THR A 309 -14.85 -14.93 -7.71
C THR A 309 -15.41 -13.66 -8.32
N ALA A 310 -16.73 -13.55 -8.52
CA ALA A 310 -17.35 -12.39 -9.15
C ALA A 310 -17.08 -11.06 -8.38
N ALA A 311 -16.99 -11.12 -7.06
CA ALA A 311 -16.72 -9.97 -6.20
C ALA A 311 -15.60 -10.28 -5.19
N GLN A 312 -14.68 -9.34 -4.99
CA GLN A 312 -13.61 -9.46 -4.01
C GLN A 312 -13.45 -8.13 -3.27
N GLN A 313 -13.72 -8.11 -1.97
CA GLN A 313 -13.65 -6.85 -1.19
C GLN A 313 -12.23 -6.43 -0.80
N VAL A 314 -11.25 -7.29 -1.05
CA VAL A 314 -9.86 -7.11 -0.58
C VAL A 314 -8.98 -6.39 -1.59
N LEU A 315 -9.37 -6.40 -2.88
CA LEU A 315 -8.71 -5.66 -3.94
C LEU A 315 -9.57 -4.45 -4.32
N HIS A 316 -8.92 -3.39 -4.80
CA HIS A 316 -9.61 -2.25 -5.37
C HIS A 316 -9.44 -2.18 -6.91
N PRO A 317 -10.52 -1.98 -7.69
CA PRO A 317 -11.93 -1.97 -7.25
C PRO A 317 -12.43 -3.34 -6.75
N PRO A 318 -13.51 -3.37 -5.93
CA PRO A 318 -13.96 -4.57 -5.22
C PRO A 318 -14.72 -5.55 -6.13
N SER A 319 -14.03 -6.08 -7.12
CA SER A 319 -14.55 -6.96 -8.16
C SER A 319 -13.63 -8.17 -8.37
N GLY A 320 -14.15 -9.17 -9.07
CA GLY A 320 -13.34 -10.25 -9.63
C GLY A 320 -12.51 -9.77 -10.80
N TRP A 321 -11.33 -10.37 -10.97
CA TRP A 321 -10.42 -10.08 -12.07
C TRP A 321 -10.01 -11.37 -12.77
N ALA A 322 -10.18 -11.40 -14.08
CA ALA A 322 -9.64 -12.46 -14.93
C ALA A 322 -8.51 -11.87 -15.78
N HIS A 323 -7.33 -12.47 -15.72
CA HIS A 323 -6.19 -12.06 -16.53
C HIS A 323 -6.10 -12.89 -17.80
N VAL A 324 -5.79 -12.22 -18.90
CA VAL A 324 -5.65 -12.81 -20.22
C VAL A 324 -4.39 -12.28 -20.88
N THR A 325 -3.51 -13.18 -21.32
CA THR A 325 -2.39 -12.83 -22.20
C THR A 325 -2.74 -13.23 -23.63
N LEU A 326 -2.66 -12.29 -24.56
CA LEU A 326 -2.83 -12.48 -25.99
C LEU A 326 -1.48 -12.53 -26.68
N TYR A 327 -1.36 -13.36 -27.72
CA TYR A 327 -0.18 -13.45 -28.56
C TYR A 327 -0.56 -13.17 -30.01
N TRP A 328 -0.10 -12.02 -30.49
CA TRP A 328 -0.32 -11.56 -31.84
C TRP A 328 0.84 -11.97 -32.73
N GLN A 329 0.56 -12.27 -34.00
CA GLN A 329 1.56 -12.50 -35.03
C GLN A 329 1.33 -11.55 -36.21
N ALA A 330 2.38 -10.86 -36.62
CA ALA A 330 2.41 -10.14 -37.89
C ALA A 330 2.67 -11.12 -39.04
N LEU A 331 1.71 -11.25 -39.95
CA LEU A 331 1.85 -11.99 -41.21
C LEU A 331 2.50 -11.11 -42.30
N ALA A 332 2.23 -9.81 -42.24
CA ALA A 332 2.81 -8.76 -43.07
C ALA A 332 2.96 -7.48 -42.23
N ALA A 333 3.53 -6.41 -42.80
CA ALA A 333 3.64 -5.11 -42.15
C ALA A 333 2.25 -4.46 -42.00
N PRO A 334 1.72 -4.23 -40.78
CA PRO A 334 0.39 -3.67 -40.58
C PRO A 334 0.33 -2.19 -40.97
N ALA A 335 -0.73 -1.77 -41.67
CA ALA A 335 -0.88 -0.40 -42.16
C ALA A 335 -1.58 0.55 -41.17
N SER A 336 -2.19 0.02 -40.11
CA SER A 336 -2.89 0.83 -39.10
C SER A 336 -2.78 0.23 -37.71
N ASP A 337 -2.77 1.09 -36.71
CA ASP A 337 -2.79 0.70 -35.31
C ASP A 337 -4.22 0.37 -34.87
N ARG A 338 -4.37 -0.73 -34.13
CA ARG A 338 -5.62 -1.15 -33.52
C ARG A 338 -5.35 -1.57 -32.10
N LEU A 339 -6.32 -1.37 -31.23
CA LEU A 339 -6.31 -1.88 -29.86
C LEU A 339 -7.21 -3.12 -29.79
N ALA A 340 -6.87 -4.07 -28.93
CA ALA A 340 -7.76 -5.17 -28.63
C ALA A 340 -8.72 -4.81 -27.49
N ARG A 341 -9.92 -5.37 -27.58
CA ARG A 341 -10.94 -5.39 -26.54
C ARG A 341 -11.18 -6.84 -26.14
N VAL A 342 -11.16 -7.12 -24.85
CA VAL A 342 -11.38 -8.46 -24.31
C VAL A 342 -12.64 -8.45 -23.45
N ARG A 343 -13.56 -9.39 -23.70
CA ARG A 343 -14.86 -9.47 -23.03
C ARG A 343 -15.11 -10.85 -22.44
N LEU A 344 -15.77 -10.86 -21.30
CA LEU A 344 -16.29 -12.06 -20.67
C LEU A 344 -17.78 -12.22 -21.04
N LEU A 345 -18.10 -13.25 -21.81
CA LEU A 345 -19.43 -13.51 -22.36
C LEU A 345 -20.06 -14.76 -21.75
N ASP A 346 -21.35 -14.73 -21.47
CA ASP A 346 -22.08 -15.95 -21.11
C ASP A 346 -22.48 -16.81 -22.33
N ALA A 347 -23.34 -17.80 -22.11
CA ALA A 347 -23.85 -18.68 -23.14
C ALA A 347 -24.71 -17.93 -24.18
N ASP A 348 -25.44 -16.90 -23.75
CA ASP A 348 -26.34 -16.09 -24.58
C ASP A 348 -25.61 -14.92 -25.27
N GLY A 349 -24.33 -14.72 -24.94
CA GLY A 349 -23.49 -13.64 -25.50
C GLY A 349 -23.58 -12.32 -24.75
N GLN A 350 -24.19 -12.31 -23.56
CA GLN A 350 -24.22 -11.13 -22.71
C GLN A 350 -22.85 -10.88 -22.08
N VAL A 351 -22.45 -9.60 -22.03
CA VAL A 351 -21.16 -9.16 -21.46
C VAL A 351 -21.28 -9.03 -19.94
N TRP A 352 -20.43 -9.74 -19.21
CA TRP A 352 -20.34 -9.72 -17.74
C TRP A 352 -19.02 -9.13 -17.22
N GLY A 353 -18.08 -8.83 -18.12
CA GLY A 353 -16.84 -8.13 -17.82
C GLY A 353 -16.14 -7.68 -19.09
N GLU A 354 -15.34 -6.64 -18.99
CA GLU A 354 -14.57 -6.10 -20.12
C GLU A 354 -13.17 -5.67 -19.64
N SER A 355 -12.19 -5.74 -20.54
CA SER A 355 -10.85 -5.21 -20.34
C SER A 355 -10.88 -3.70 -20.13
N LEU A 356 -10.12 -3.22 -19.15
CA LEU A 356 -9.90 -1.77 -18.99
C LEU A 356 -8.84 -1.28 -19.99
N GLU A 357 -9.11 -0.15 -20.63
CA GLU A 357 -8.12 0.51 -21.48
C GLU A 357 -7.02 1.13 -20.61
N ARG A 358 -5.75 0.89 -20.99
CA ARG A 358 -4.57 1.37 -20.26
C ARG A 358 -3.59 1.98 -21.26
N ALA A 359 -3.12 3.19 -20.98
CA ALA A 359 -2.21 3.94 -21.86
C ALA A 359 -0.82 3.29 -21.96
N ASP A 360 -0.47 2.41 -21.02
CA ASP A 360 0.77 1.66 -20.95
C ASP A 360 0.61 0.19 -21.37
N SER A 361 -0.48 -0.17 -22.05
CA SER A 361 -0.64 -1.51 -22.63
C SER A 361 0.34 -1.75 -23.79
N ALA A 362 0.57 -3.03 -24.15
CA ALA A 362 1.54 -3.39 -25.18
C ALA A 362 1.25 -2.74 -26.54
N LEU A 363 0.00 -2.67 -26.96
CA LEU A 363 -0.39 -2.06 -28.25
C LEU A 363 -0.32 -0.53 -28.26
N HIS A 364 -0.35 0.13 -27.10
CA HIS A 364 -0.03 1.56 -27.01
C HIS A 364 1.47 1.80 -27.01
N PHE A 365 2.20 0.98 -26.26
CA PHE A 365 3.65 1.08 -26.08
C PHE A 365 4.43 0.72 -27.37
N TYR A 366 3.97 -0.31 -28.09
CA TYR A 366 4.56 -0.79 -29.33
C TYR A 366 3.44 -0.99 -30.39
N PRO A 367 3.04 0.11 -31.06
CA PRO A 367 1.93 0.11 -32.02
C PRO A 367 2.14 -0.89 -33.17
N MET A 368 1.04 -1.42 -33.70
CA MET A 368 1.07 -2.47 -34.74
C MET A 368 1.82 -2.05 -36.00
N THR A 369 1.77 -0.77 -36.37
CA THR A 369 2.49 -0.22 -37.53
C THR A 369 4.01 -0.30 -37.41
N ALA A 370 4.55 -0.48 -36.19
CA ALA A 370 5.97 -0.70 -35.96
C ALA A 370 6.40 -2.16 -36.18
N TRP A 371 5.46 -3.09 -36.33
CA TRP A 371 5.75 -4.52 -36.35
C TRP A 371 6.33 -4.97 -37.68
N GLN A 372 7.31 -5.87 -37.61
CA GLN A 372 7.92 -6.50 -38.77
C GLN A 372 7.17 -7.80 -39.16
N PRO A 373 7.16 -8.19 -40.45
CA PRO A 373 6.61 -9.49 -40.85
C PRO A 373 7.26 -10.64 -40.07
N GLY A 374 6.42 -11.55 -39.54
CA GLY A 374 6.84 -12.67 -38.71
C GLY A 374 7.05 -12.35 -37.23
N GLU A 375 6.94 -11.08 -36.82
CA GLU A 375 7.09 -10.66 -35.42
C GLU A 375 5.91 -11.15 -34.56
N TRP A 376 6.22 -11.48 -33.31
CA TRP A 376 5.25 -11.89 -32.30
C TRP A 376 5.23 -10.88 -31.15
N VAL A 377 4.03 -10.50 -30.72
CA VAL A 377 3.85 -9.52 -29.63
C VAL A 377 2.90 -10.08 -28.59
N ARG A 378 3.36 -10.05 -27.34
CA ARG A 378 2.58 -10.33 -26.13
C ARG A 378 1.80 -9.08 -25.73
N ASP A 379 0.53 -9.27 -25.38
CA ASP A 379 -0.37 -8.20 -24.98
C ASP A 379 -1.29 -8.68 -23.86
N ASP A 380 -1.28 -8.01 -22.71
CA ASP A 380 -1.89 -8.50 -21.47
C ASP A 380 -3.08 -7.64 -21.04
N TYR A 381 -4.12 -8.29 -20.52
CA TYR A 381 -5.39 -7.65 -20.15
C TYR A 381 -5.94 -8.17 -18.83
N ASP A 382 -6.40 -7.23 -18.00
CA ASP A 382 -7.22 -7.51 -16.83
C ASP A 382 -8.69 -7.22 -17.16
N ILE A 383 -9.54 -8.24 -17.04
CA ILE A 383 -10.99 -8.13 -17.24
C ILE A 383 -11.63 -7.89 -15.87
N ASN A 384 -12.28 -6.74 -15.72
CA ASN A 384 -13.04 -6.41 -14.52
C ASN A 384 -14.43 -7.06 -14.59
N LEU A 385 -14.73 -7.98 -13.68
CA LEU A 385 -16.03 -8.66 -13.62
C LEU A 385 -17.08 -7.79 -12.93
N ASN A 386 -18.31 -7.83 -13.43
CA ASN A 386 -19.46 -7.31 -12.71
C ASN A 386 -19.61 -8.10 -11.38
N PRO A 387 -19.68 -7.44 -10.20
CA PRO A 387 -19.87 -8.13 -8.91
C PRO A 387 -21.14 -8.98 -8.83
N ALA A 388 -22.13 -8.72 -9.69
CA ALA A 388 -23.37 -9.49 -9.79
C ALA A 388 -23.27 -10.71 -10.73
N THR A 389 -22.09 -11.00 -11.30
CA THR A 389 -21.90 -12.11 -12.25
C THR A 389 -22.32 -13.44 -11.62
N PRO A 390 -23.28 -14.17 -12.22
CA PRO A 390 -23.66 -15.50 -11.77
C PRO A 390 -22.49 -16.49 -11.78
N ALA A 391 -22.56 -17.51 -10.92
CA ALA A 391 -21.62 -18.62 -11.01
C ALA A 391 -21.88 -19.41 -12.31
N GLY A 392 -20.84 -19.75 -13.06
CA GLY A 392 -20.98 -20.37 -14.36
C GLY A 392 -19.69 -20.42 -15.16
N VAL A 393 -19.80 -20.87 -16.41
CA VAL A 393 -18.67 -20.88 -17.35
C VAL A 393 -18.91 -19.81 -18.41
N TYR A 394 -17.92 -18.94 -18.56
CA TYR A 394 -17.96 -17.78 -19.45
C TYR A 394 -16.89 -17.92 -20.52
N ARG A 395 -17.17 -17.45 -21.74
CA ARG A 395 -16.21 -17.38 -22.84
C ARG A 395 -15.45 -16.07 -22.80
N VAL A 396 -14.16 -16.12 -23.08
CA VAL A 396 -13.33 -14.93 -23.27
C VAL A 396 -13.24 -14.63 -24.76
N ALA A 397 -13.88 -13.55 -25.17
CA ALA A 397 -13.91 -13.06 -26.55
C ALA A 397 -12.93 -11.91 -26.73
N VAL A 398 -12.23 -11.91 -27.87
CA VAL A 398 -11.23 -10.91 -28.25
C VAL A 398 -11.63 -10.31 -29.59
N THR A 399 -11.61 -8.98 -29.67
CA THR A 399 -11.90 -8.22 -30.90
C THR A 399 -10.90 -7.09 -31.05
N LEU A 400 -10.39 -6.84 -32.26
CA LEU A 400 -9.69 -5.59 -32.54
C LEU A 400 -10.70 -4.47 -32.78
N LEU A 401 -10.50 -3.30 -32.17
CA LEU A 401 -11.44 -2.19 -32.30
C LEU A 401 -11.62 -1.80 -33.77
N GLY A 402 -12.87 -1.81 -34.25
CA GLY A 402 -13.21 -1.53 -35.65
C GLY A 402 -12.85 -2.65 -36.63
N ALA A 403 -12.58 -3.86 -36.15
CA ALA A 403 -12.63 -5.09 -36.94
C ALA A 403 -13.95 -5.82 -36.70
N GLU A 404 -14.38 -6.64 -37.67
CA GLU A 404 -15.61 -7.44 -37.56
C GLU A 404 -15.39 -8.80 -36.88
N ALA A 405 -14.15 -9.28 -36.84
CA ALA A 405 -13.83 -10.62 -36.34
C ALA A 405 -13.78 -10.66 -34.81
N GLU A 406 -14.55 -11.56 -34.22
CA GLU A 406 -14.44 -11.95 -32.81
C GLU A 406 -13.79 -13.32 -32.70
N VAL A 407 -12.81 -13.45 -31.82
CA VAL A 407 -12.05 -14.69 -31.59
C VAL A 407 -12.21 -15.12 -30.14
N ILE A 408 -12.60 -16.38 -29.92
CA ILE A 408 -12.71 -16.94 -28.57
C ILE A 408 -11.36 -17.49 -28.13
N CYS A 409 -10.77 -16.86 -27.12
CA CYS A 409 -9.52 -17.28 -26.52
C CYS A 409 -9.69 -18.54 -25.65
N GLY A 410 -10.81 -18.63 -24.91
CA GLY A 410 -11.08 -19.79 -24.07
C GLY A 410 -12.25 -19.57 -23.11
N ARG A 411 -12.22 -20.26 -21.97
CA ARG A 411 -13.30 -20.22 -20.97
C ARG A 411 -12.76 -20.00 -19.57
N VAL A 412 -13.50 -19.24 -18.77
CA VAL A 412 -13.23 -18.98 -17.34
C VAL A 412 -14.43 -19.45 -16.53
N THR A 413 -14.17 -20.12 -15.42
CA THR A 413 -15.21 -20.47 -14.45
C THR A 413 -15.34 -19.35 -13.44
N VAL A 414 -16.56 -18.85 -13.22
CA VAL A 414 -16.87 -17.84 -12.20
C VAL A 414 -17.56 -18.52 -11.02
N THR A 415 -17.13 -18.18 -9.81
CA THR A 415 -17.75 -18.59 -8.54
C THR A 415 -18.30 -17.38 -7.80
N LYS A 416 -19.22 -17.62 -6.86
CA LYS A 416 -19.76 -16.58 -5.97
C LYS A 416 -18.88 -16.35 -4.76
#